data_AF-A0A183NJR5-F1
#
_entry.id   AF-A0A183NJR5-F1
#
_cell.length_a   1.000
_cell.length_b   1.000
_cell.length_c   1.000
_cell.angle_alpha   90.00
_cell.angle_beta   90.00
_cell.angle_gamma   90.00
#
_symmetry.space_group_name_H-M   'P 1'
#
loop_
_entity.id
_entity.type
_entity.pdbx_description
1 polymer ?
#
loop_
_entity_poly.entity_id
_entity_poly.type
_entity_poly.pdbx_seq_one_letter_code
_entity_poly.pdbx_strand_id
1 'polypeptide(L)'
;MPGDHFEFDESGDTFLCFLTAFYTLVLIPLTYFCWPSLEFKETYEQSKRKCMCQPCQLKRHHIKSSTPLKRLKKIIIKAAFVAGWGIFFLLVYKLTLIEPDNSGFDPFLVLGIDKDASPKDIRSAYKKLSLLNHPDKGGDPKRFIQISKAYNA
;
A
#
# COMPACT_ATOMS: atom_id res chain seq x y z
N MET A 1 15.42 3.12 -30.00
CA MET A 1 14.55 2.42 -29.03
C MET A 1 13.61 3.48 -28.50
N PRO A 2 12.28 3.31 -28.60
CA PRO A 2 11.37 4.26 -27.96
C PRO A 2 11.71 4.23 -26.46
N GLY A 3 12.00 5.40 -25.88
CA GLY A 3 12.26 5.48 -24.45
C GLY A 3 10.95 5.22 -23.71
N ASP A 4 10.97 4.30 -22.75
CA ASP A 4 9.80 4.01 -21.92
C ASP A 4 9.41 5.29 -21.18
N HIS A 5 8.26 5.86 -21.56
CA HIS A 5 7.69 7.01 -20.88
C HIS A 5 6.92 6.48 -19.66
N PHE A 6 7.49 6.69 -18.47
CA PHE A 6 6.81 6.37 -17.22
C PHE A 6 5.75 7.44 -16.93
N GLU A 7 4.49 7.04 -16.87
CA GLU A 7 3.41 7.90 -16.40
C GLU A 7 3.12 7.59 -14.95
N PHE A 8 3.34 8.59 -14.11
CA PHE A 8 2.94 8.58 -12.72
C PHE A 8 1.55 9.19 -12.60
N ASP A 9 0.77 8.71 -11.66
CA ASP A 9 -0.52 9.32 -11.37
C ASP A 9 -0.31 10.68 -10.67
N GLU A 10 -1.03 11.71 -11.10
CA GLU A 10 -0.95 13.02 -10.43
C GLU A 10 -1.56 12.99 -9.01
N SER A 11 -2.46 12.03 -8.75
CA SER A 11 -3.21 11.87 -7.50
C SER A 11 -2.45 11.10 -6.41
N GLY A 12 -1.46 10.27 -6.77
CA GLY A 12 -0.72 9.40 -5.85
C GLY A 12 -1.50 8.19 -5.30
N ASP A 13 -2.67 7.90 -5.85
CA ASP A 13 -3.55 6.78 -5.50
C ASP A 13 -2.93 5.41 -5.81
N THR A 14 -2.23 5.32 -6.94
CA THR A 14 -1.49 4.15 -7.40
C THR A 14 -0.35 3.86 -6.43
N PHE A 15 0.38 4.90 -6.00
CA PHE A 15 1.40 4.77 -4.99
C PHE A 15 0.84 4.33 -3.63
N LEU A 16 -0.32 4.87 -3.22
CA LEU A 16 -1.03 4.44 -2.00
C LEU A 16 -1.48 2.97 -2.07
N CYS A 17 -1.95 2.51 -3.23
CA CYS A 17 -2.27 1.10 -3.46
C CYS A 17 -1.03 0.22 -3.28
N PHE A 18 0.10 0.58 -3.90
CA PHE A 18 1.35 -0.14 -3.75
C PHE A 18 1.81 -0.20 -2.30
N LEU A 19 1.84 0.94 -1.61
CA LEU A 19 2.22 1.00 -0.20
C LEU A 19 1.32 0.13 0.68
N THR A 20 0.00 0.17 0.43
CA THR A 20 -0.96 -0.63 1.18
C THR A 20 -0.72 -2.13 0.93
N ALA A 21 -0.44 -2.54 -0.31
CA ALA A 21 -0.10 -3.92 -0.63
C ALA A 21 1.18 -4.39 0.09
N PHE A 22 2.27 -3.63 0.01
CA PHE A 22 3.51 -3.94 0.74
C PHE A 22 3.28 -3.98 2.25
N TYR A 23 2.49 -3.05 2.77
CA TYR A 23 2.14 -3.02 4.18
C TYR A 23 1.37 -4.27 4.61
N THR A 24 0.42 -4.77 3.82
CA THR A 24 -0.30 -6.01 4.11
C THR A 24 0.61 -7.24 4.13
N LEU A 25 1.55 -7.32 3.18
CA LEU A 25 2.53 -8.40 3.08
C LEU A 25 3.44 -8.46 4.31
N VAL A 26 3.66 -7.33 4.98
CA VAL A 26 4.44 -7.27 6.21
C VAL A 26 3.56 -7.49 7.45
N LEU A 27 2.37 -6.90 7.50
CA LEU A 27 1.47 -6.97 8.66
C LEU A 27 0.99 -8.40 8.93
N ILE A 28 0.64 -9.17 7.90
CA ILE A 28 0.08 -10.53 8.05
C ILE A 28 1.11 -11.51 8.64
N PRO A 29 2.35 -11.64 8.12
CA PRO A 29 3.36 -12.50 8.73
C PRO A 29 3.74 -12.03 10.13
N LEU A 30 3.89 -10.73 10.35
CA LEU A 30 4.22 -10.20 11.69
C LEU A 30 3.12 -10.55 12.70
N THR A 31 1.86 -10.40 12.33
CA THR A 31 0.74 -10.75 13.21
C THR A 31 0.64 -12.24 13.45
N TYR A 32 0.93 -13.09 12.45
CA TYR A 32 0.96 -14.55 12.62
C TYR A 32 2.14 -15.02 13.50
N PHE A 33 3.37 -14.63 13.18
CA PHE A 33 4.58 -15.10 13.87
C PHE A 33 4.79 -14.46 15.25
N CYS A 34 4.43 -13.19 15.40
CA CYS A 34 4.53 -12.48 16.67
C CYS A 34 3.17 -12.42 17.39
N TRP A 35 2.17 -13.19 16.94
CA TRP A 35 0.94 -13.37 17.70
C TRP A 35 1.36 -13.78 19.10
N PRO A 36 0.90 -13.09 20.16
CA PRO A 36 1.27 -13.45 21.50
C PRO A 36 0.72 -14.85 21.74
N SER A 37 1.60 -15.85 21.59
CA SER A 37 1.30 -17.25 21.90
C SER A 37 0.69 -17.20 23.29
N LEU A 38 -0.54 -17.71 23.40
CA LEU A 38 -1.32 -17.78 24.63
C LEU A 38 -0.37 -17.85 25.81
N GLU A 39 -0.41 -16.84 26.69
CA GLU A 39 0.45 -16.83 27.87
C GLU A 39 0.33 -18.19 28.54
N PHE A 40 1.40 -18.98 28.53
CA PHE A 40 1.44 -20.26 29.21
C PHE A 40 1.29 -19.96 30.69
N LYS A 41 0.04 -20.06 31.18
CA LYS A 41 -0.28 -19.92 32.59
C LYS A 41 0.42 -21.10 33.26
N GLU A 42 1.42 -20.83 34.10
CA GLU A 42 2.12 -21.89 34.86
C GLU A 42 1.08 -22.84 35.46
N THR A 43 1.16 -24.13 35.10
CA THR A 43 0.25 -25.16 35.59
C THR A 43 0.32 -25.23 37.12
N TYR A 44 -0.82 -25.43 37.78
CA TYR A 44 -0.95 -25.58 39.24
C TYR A 44 0.11 -26.54 39.83
N GLU A 45 0.42 -27.62 39.12
CA GLU A 45 1.46 -28.61 39.47
C GLU A 45 2.90 -28.02 39.54
N GLN A 46 3.24 -27.09 38.66
CA GLN A 46 4.57 -26.45 38.64
C GLN A 46 4.70 -25.42 39.77
N SER A 47 3.59 -24.88 40.26
CA SER A 47 3.55 -24.02 41.44
C SER A 47 3.82 -24.80 42.74
N LYS A 48 3.29 -26.03 42.85
CA LYS A 48 3.39 -26.88 44.06
C LYS A 48 4.82 -27.37 44.34
N ARG A 49 5.64 -27.60 43.31
CA ARG A 49 7.04 -28.07 43.44
C ARG A 49 8.04 -26.96 43.81
N LYS A 50 7.57 -25.76 44.12
CA LYS A 50 8.43 -24.62 44.43
C LYS A 50 8.93 -24.70 45.87
N CYS A 51 10.25 -24.61 46.06
CA CYS A 51 10.85 -24.54 47.39
C CYS A 51 10.34 -23.30 48.17
N MET A 52 9.99 -23.51 49.44
CA MET A 52 9.44 -22.50 50.35
C MET A 52 10.46 -21.96 51.35
N CYS A 53 11.75 -22.19 51.12
CA CYS A 53 12.82 -21.68 51.99
C CYS A 53 12.93 -20.14 51.96
N GLN A 54 13.26 -19.50 53.09
CA GLN A 54 13.37 -18.05 53.20
C GLN A 54 14.32 -17.41 52.15
N PRO A 55 15.54 -17.93 51.88
CA PRO A 55 16.39 -17.39 50.82
C PRO A 55 15.83 -17.62 49.41
N CYS A 56 15.09 -18.72 49.20
CA CYS A 56 14.41 -19.02 47.94
C CYS A 56 13.27 -18.03 47.65
N GLN A 57 12.53 -17.63 48.69
CA GLN A 57 11.43 -16.68 48.61
C GLN A 57 11.93 -15.25 48.32
N LEU A 58 12.98 -14.81 49.01
CA LEU A 58 13.60 -13.49 48.80
C LEU A 58 14.13 -13.34 47.37
N LYS A 59 14.86 -14.34 46.85
CA LYS A 59 15.34 -14.35 45.47
C LYS A 59 14.20 -14.27 44.46
N ARG A 60 13.09 -14.98 44.70
CA ARG A 60 11.91 -14.93 43.82
C ARG A 60 11.25 -13.55 43.84
N HIS A 61 11.11 -12.92 45.00
CA HIS A 61 10.56 -11.58 45.12
C HIS A 61 11.41 -10.56 44.34
N HIS A 62 12.74 -10.67 44.43
CA HIS A 62 13.68 -9.82 43.69
C HIS A 62 13.65 -10.05 42.18
N ILE A 63 13.44 -11.29 41.72
CA ILE A 63 13.25 -11.58 40.29
C ILE A 63 11.90 -11.05 39.81
N LYS A 64 10.85 -11.11 40.65
CA LYS A 64 9.51 -10.63 40.32
C LYS A 64 9.40 -9.10 40.31
N SER A 65 10.21 -8.36 41.08
CA SER A 65 10.20 -6.89 41.05
C SER A 65 10.73 -6.30 39.73
N SER A 66 11.49 -7.06 38.94
CA SER A 66 11.91 -6.69 37.57
C SER A 66 10.83 -6.87 36.49
N THR A 67 9.60 -7.26 36.87
CA THR A 67 8.49 -7.54 35.94
C THR A 67 7.69 -6.35 35.40
N PRO A 68 7.67 -5.11 35.95
CA PRO A 68 6.82 -4.06 35.41
C PRO A 68 7.25 -3.65 34.00
N LEU A 69 8.57 -3.64 33.72
CA LEU A 69 9.09 -3.41 32.37
C LEU A 69 8.67 -4.50 31.38
N LYS A 70 8.64 -5.77 31.80
CA LYS A 70 8.19 -6.90 30.97
C LYS A 70 6.69 -6.80 30.68
N ARG A 71 5.90 -6.37 31.66
CA ARG A 71 4.46 -6.14 31.51
C ARG A 71 4.17 -4.96 30.59
N LEU A 72 4.89 -3.85 30.75
CA LEU A 72 4.78 -2.67 29.89
C LEU A 72 5.16 -3.02 28.44
N LYS A 73 6.28 -3.73 28.23
CA LYS A 73 6.68 -4.21 26.89
C LYS A 73 5.58 -5.05 26.21
N LYS A 74 4.95 -5.98 26.95
CA LYS A 74 3.82 -6.76 26.42
C LYS A 74 2.62 -5.89 26.04
N ILE A 75 2.29 -4.88 26.85
CA ILE A 75 1.20 -3.94 26.56
C ILE A 75 1.52 -3.12 25.31
N ILE A 76 2.75 -2.58 25.22
CA ILE A 76 3.20 -1.80 24.06
C ILE A 76 3.14 -2.62 22.78
N ILE A 77 3.62 -3.86 22.79
CA ILE A 77 3.59 -4.75 21.63
C ILE A 77 2.14 -5.02 21.19
N LYS A 78 1.24 -5.34 22.13
CA LYS A 78 -0.18 -5.52 21.82
C LYS A 78 -0.83 -4.25 21.26
N ALA A 79 -0.54 -3.10 21.86
CA ALA A 79 -1.04 -1.81 21.38
C ALA A 79 -0.51 -1.49 19.98
N ALA A 80 0.74 -1.82 19.67
CA ALA A 80 1.33 -1.64 18.34
C ALA A 80 0.63 -2.49 17.28
N PHE A 81 0.27 -3.75 17.59
CA PHE A 81 -0.53 -4.58 16.68
C PHE A 81 -1.92 -4.00 16.43
N VAL A 82 -2.61 -3.57 17.49
CA VAL A 82 -3.94 -2.94 17.37
C VAL A 82 -3.87 -1.66 16.53
N ALA A 83 -2.87 -0.81 16.78
CA ALA A 83 -2.63 0.40 16.00
C ALA A 83 -2.32 0.06 14.53
N GLY A 84 -1.51 -0.95 14.27
CA GLY A 84 -1.19 -1.41 12.91
C GLY A 84 -2.44 -1.86 12.14
N TRP A 85 -3.30 -2.69 12.75
CA TRP A 85 -4.59 -3.05 12.15
C TRP A 85 -5.52 -1.85 11.98
N GLY A 86 -5.55 -0.91 12.92
CA GLY A 86 -6.31 0.34 12.78
C GLY A 86 -5.86 1.17 11.59
N ILE A 87 -4.55 1.31 11.38
CA ILE A 87 -3.97 1.98 10.21
C ILE A 87 -4.32 1.21 8.94
N PHE A 88 -4.24 -0.12 8.94
CA PHE A 88 -4.65 -0.94 7.80
C PHE A 88 -6.09 -0.65 7.37
N PHE A 89 -7.04 -0.68 8.31
CA PHE A 89 -8.44 -0.38 8.00
C PHE A 89 -8.65 1.06 7.53
N LEU A 90 -7.91 2.02 8.08
CA LEU A 90 -7.94 3.41 7.62
C LEU A 90 -7.44 3.54 6.19
N LEU A 91 -6.33 2.89 5.85
CA LEU A 91 -5.78 2.88 4.48
C LEU A 91 -6.78 2.24 3.51
N VAL A 92 -7.35 1.10 3.87
CA VAL A 92 -8.38 0.45 3.05
C VAL A 92 -9.61 1.35 2.88
N TYR A 93 -10.08 2.00 3.94
CA TYR A 93 -11.20 2.95 3.85
C TYR A 93 -10.87 4.12 2.91
N LYS A 94 -9.64 4.66 2.98
CA LYS A 94 -9.18 5.67 2.04
C LYS A 94 -9.21 5.16 0.61
N LEU A 95 -8.74 3.94 0.36
CA LEU A 95 -8.80 3.31 -0.97
C LEU A 95 -10.25 3.15 -1.47
N THR A 96 -11.21 2.85 -0.58
CA THR A 96 -12.63 2.76 -0.98
C THR A 96 -13.27 4.10 -1.32
N LEU A 97 -12.67 5.21 -0.86
CA LEU A 97 -13.13 6.56 -1.16
C LEU A 97 -12.48 7.16 -2.40
N ILE A 98 -11.42 6.54 -2.92
CA ILE A 98 -10.83 6.95 -4.19
C ILE A 98 -11.88 6.65 -5.26
N GLU A 99 -12.41 7.71 -5.86
CA GLU A 99 -13.24 7.57 -7.04
C GLU A 99 -12.39 6.85 -8.11
N PRO A 100 -12.85 5.72 -8.67
CA PRO A 100 -12.15 5.12 -9.79
C PRO A 100 -12.23 6.13 -10.93
N ASP A 101 -11.18 6.91 -11.12
CA ASP A 101 -11.10 7.77 -12.27
C ASP A 101 -11.06 6.84 -13.48
N ASN A 102 -12.21 6.74 -14.15
CA ASN A 102 -12.36 6.03 -15.41
C ASN A 102 -11.74 6.87 -16.55
N SER A 103 -10.79 7.77 -16.23
CA SER A 103 -9.80 8.33 -17.15
C SER A 103 -8.75 7.30 -17.56
N GLY A 104 -9.17 6.05 -17.79
CA GLY A 104 -8.42 5.15 -18.63
C GLY A 104 -8.20 5.87 -19.95
N PHE A 105 -6.97 6.36 -20.16
CA PHE A 105 -6.58 7.08 -21.37
C PHE A 105 -6.90 6.18 -22.56
N ASP A 106 -8.02 6.43 -23.24
CA ASP A 106 -8.46 5.64 -24.39
C ASP A 106 -7.87 6.30 -25.64
N PRO A 107 -6.83 5.70 -26.25
CA PRO A 107 -6.11 6.32 -27.37
C PRO A 107 -7.02 6.56 -28.57
N PHE A 108 -8.00 5.68 -28.77
CA PHE A 108 -8.95 5.75 -29.88
C PHE A 108 -9.93 6.91 -29.68
N LEU A 109 -10.40 7.14 -28.46
CA LEU A 109 -11.23 8.31 -28.13
C LEU A 109 -10.43 9.62 -28.28
N VAL A 110 -9.16 9.64 -27.91
CA VAL A 110 -8.30 10.84 -28.08
C VAL A 110 -8.07 11.17 -29.55
N LEU A 111 -7.91 10.14 -30.39
CA LEU A 111 -7.77 10.27 -31.85
C LEU A 111 -9.13 10.46 -32.57
N GLY A 112 -10.25 10.26 -31.88
CA GLY A 112 -11.60 10.36 -32.44
C GLY A 112 -11.93 9.26 -33.44
N ILE A 113 -11.39 8.06 -33.24
CA ILE A 113 -11.56 6.89 -34.11
C ILE A 113 -12.15 5.72 -33.33
N ASP A 114 -12.68 4.74 -34.06
CA ASP A 114 -13.22 3.52 -33.46
C ASP A 114 -12.09 2.59 -32.96
N LYS A 115 -12.41 1.69 -32.02
CA LYS A 115 -11.45 0.71 -31.46
C LYS A 115 -11.02 -0.32 -32.50
N ASP A 116 -11.87 -0.56 -33.50
CA ASP A 116 -11.61 -1.48 -34.62
C ASP A 116 -10.98 -0.76 -35.84
N ALA A 117 -10.55 0.49 -35.69
CA ALA A 117 -9.99 1.27 -36.80
C ALA A 117 -8.70 0.67 -37.36
N SER A 118 -8.51 0.76 -38.68
CA SER A 118 -7.31 0.25 -39.34
C SER A 118 -6.07 1.06 -38.91
N PRO A 119 -4.85 0.48 -38.88
CA PRO A 119 -3.63 1.24 -38.66
C PRO A 119 -3.43 2.41 -39.65
N LYS A 120 -4.02 2.34 -40.84
CA LYS A 120 -4.05 3.46 -41.79
C LYS A 120 -4.88 4.64 -41.27
N ASP A 121 -6.01 4.36 -40.62
CA ASP A 121 -6.92 5.36 -40.07
C ASP A 121 -6.31 6.02 -38.83
N ILE A 122 -5.65 5.25 -37.96
CA ILE A 122 -4.88 5.74 -36.81
C ILE A 122 -3.82 6.77 -37.26
N ARG A 123 -3.02 6.42 -38.28
CA ARG A 123 -2.00 7.33 -38.85
C ARG A 123 -2.60 8.57 -39.48
N SER A 124 -3.72 8.42 -40.19
CA SER A 124 -4.43 9.53 -40.83
C SER A 124 -4.99 10.51 -39.79
N ALA A 125 -5.63 10.00 -38.74
CA ALA A 125 -6.19 10.78 -37.65
C ALA A 125 -5.11 11.54 -36.89
N TYR A 126 -4.01 10.86 -36.51
CA TYR A 126 -2.85 11.49 -35.89
C TYR A 126 -2.31 12.66 -36.71
N LYS A 127 -2.05 12.43 -38.01
CA LYS A 127 -1.46 13.46 -38.88
C LYS A 127 -2.35 14.71 -39.00
N LYS A 128 -3.67 14.53 -39.07
CA LYS A 128 -4.65 15.63 -39.08
C LYS A 128 -4.65 16.39 -37.76
N LEU A 129 -4.73 15.68 -36.64
CA LEU A 129 -4.82 16.29 -35.31
C LEU A 129 -3.53 17.00 -34.89
N SER A 130 -2.36 16.43 -35.23
CA SER A 130 -1.04 17.03 -34.97
C SER A 130 -0.83 18.31 -35.76
N LEU A 131 -1.28 18.39 -37.01
CA LEU A 131 -1.19 19.62 -37.82
C LEU A 131 -2.06 20.74 -37.24
N LEU A 132 -3.22 20.38 -36.68
CA LEU A 132 -4.19 21.32 -36.14
C LEU A 132 -3.78 21.86 -34.76
N ASN A 133 -3.17 21.00 -33.93
CA ASN A 133 -2.77 21.33 -32.55
C ASN A 133 -1.27 21.64 -32.41
N HIS A 134 -0.52 21.81 -33.51
CA HIS A 134 0.92 22.05 -33.43
C HIS A 134 1.23 23.36 -32.66
N PRO A 135 2.13 23.34 -31.66
CA PRO A 135 2.43 24.52 -30.84
C PRO A 135 2.99 25.68 -31.67
N ASP A 136 3.84 25.41 -32.68
CA ASP A 136 4.38 26.45 -33.58
C ASP A 136 3.31 27.17 -34.41
N LYS A 137 2.11 26.60 -34.55
CA LYS A 137 0.98 27.19 -35.27
C LYS A 137 -0.07 27.80 -34.34
N GLY A 138 0.26 27.94 -33.04
CA GLY A 138 -0.65 28.48 -32.03
C GLY A 138 -1.63 27.45 -31.46
N GLY A 139 -1.41 26.16 -31.68
CA GLY A 139 -2.20 25.08 -31.07
C GLY A 139 -1.84 24.83 -29.60
N ASP A 140 -2.72 24.14 -28.87
CA ASP A 140 -2.49 23.81 -27.45
C ASP A 140 -1.40 22.72 -27.32
N PRO A 141 -0.24 23.02 -26.71
CA PRO A 141 0.83 22.04 -26.53
C PRO A 141 0.38 20.83 -25.70
N LYS A 142 -0.53 21.00 -24.74
CA LYS A 142 -1.04 19.87 -23.93
C LYS A 142 -1.83 18.90 -24.81
N ARG A 143 -2.66 19.43 -25.70
CA ARG A 143 -3.46 18.61 -26.62
C ARG A 143 -2.58 17.87 -27.63
N PHE A 144 -1.53 18.53 -28.13
CA PHE A 144 -0.55 17.89 -29.01
C PHE A 144 0.17 16.71 -28.34
N ILE A 145 0.55 16.86 -27.06
CA ILE A 145 1.16 15.78 -26.27
C ILE A 145 0.18 14.61 -26.12
N GLN A 146 -1.10 14.87 -25.81
CA GLN A 146 -2.13 13.82 -25.71
C GLN A 146 -2.34 13.07 -27.05
N ILE A 147 -2.39 13.79 -28.17
CA ILE A 147 -2.55 13.20 -29.51
C ILE A 147 -1.34 12.33 -29.86
N SER A 148 -0.13 12.81 -29.57
CA SER A 148 1.10 12.06 -29.80
C SER A 148 1.19 10.83 -28.90
N LYS A 149 0.76 10.96 -27.65
CA LYS A 149 0.64 9.85 -26.72
C LYS A 149 -0.35 8.80 -27.24
N ALA A 150 -1.50 9.22 -27.76
CA ALA A 150 -2.52 8.30 -28.27
C ALA A 150 -2.09 7.53 -29.52
N TYR A 151 -1.24 8.14 -30.36
CA TYR A 151 -0.67 7.46 -31.52
C TYR A 151 0.42 6.43 -31.16
N ASN A 152 1.09 6.61 -30.02
CA ASN A 152 2.20 5.76 -29.56
C ASN A 152 1.77 4.66 -28.58
N ALA A 153 0.53 4.69 -28.08
CA ALA A 153 -0.07 3.66 -27.22
C ALA A 153 -0.40 2.40 -28.03
#